data_AF-A0A919DTY9-F1
#
_entry.id   AF-A0A919DTY9-F1
#
_cell.length_a   1.000
_cell.length_b   1.000
_cell.length_c   1.000
_cell.angle_alpha   90.00
_cell.angle_beta   90.00
_cell.angle_gamma   90.00
#
_symmetry.space_group_name_H-M   'P 1'
#
loop_
_entity.id
_entity.type
_entity.pdbx_description
1 polymer ?
#
loop_
_entity_poly.entity_id
_entity_poly.type
_entity_poly.pdbx_seq_one_letter_code
_entity_poly.pdbx_strand_id
1 'polypeptide(L)'
;MRGHPLPRTVGAFQLPALDRERDMTGPHLLRFKGHPVPYIAAWSSETVPLPQVYAAPDGLGLVGHARDTDGVLWKPFGLRLGMGRPEYGTVHGPRQRRCMRRLLCQVCGQPADRDEQGVLWLLEDDRDEDWWPEDQVTTHPPVCRPCAGLAARMCPHLQGKVVAVRVGRPIVDAVWGQLYFPERSMPIPGKRDVVRMSDPAVRWMLGGQLAASLLDARVVDLPELRAGVPA
;
A
#
# COMPACT_ATOMS: atom_id res chain seq x y z
N MET A 1 19.40 21.77 56.71
CA MET A 1 19.09 20.82 55.62
C MET A 1 17.69 21.13 55.11
N ARG A 2 17.57 21.74 53.93
CA ARG A 2 16.28 22.16 53.34
C ARG A 2 15.86 21.10 52.32
N GLY A 3 14.72 20.43 52.55
CA GLY A 3 14.16 19.45 51.63
C GLY A 3 13.54 20.13 50.40
N HIS A 4 13.88 19.65 49.20
CA HIS A 4 13.19 20.00 47.96
C HIS A 4 11.90 19.17 47.82
N PRO A 5 10.77 19.77 47.40
CA PRO A 5 9.59 18.99 47.05
C PRO A 5 9.72 18.44 45.61
N LEU A 6 9.34 17.17 45.43
CA LEU A 6 9.27 16.51 44.13
C LEU A 6 8.12 17.09 43.28
N PRO A 7 8.28 17.17 41.94
CA PRO A 7 7.23 17.69 41.06
C PRO A 7 6.05 16.72 40.95
N ARG A 8 4.85 17.31 40.88
CA ARG A 8 3.56 16.63 40.70
C ARG A 8 3.55 15.84 39.40
N THR A 9 3.10 14.59 39.50
CA THR A 9 2.83 13.67 38.39
C THR A 9 1.85 14.31 37.40
N VAL A 10 2.28 14.44 36.14
CA VAL A 10 1.40 14.86 35.04
C VAL A 10 0.40 13.71 34.80
N GLY A 11 -0.89 14.04 34.82
CA GLY A 11 -1.98 13.08 34.68
C GLY A 11 -1.85 12.23 33.41
N ALA A 12 -2.11 10.94 33.55
CA ALA A 12 -2.13 9.99 32.43
C ALA A 12 -3.14 10.48 31.38
N PHE A 13 -2.66 10.75 30.17
CA PHE A 13 -3.51 11.07 29.03
C PHE A 13 -4.21 9.78 28.59
N GLN A 14 -5.47 9.62 29.02
CA GLN A 14 -6.27 8.45 28.69
C GLN A 14 -6.74 8.58 27.23
N LEU A 15 -6.14 7.80 26.34
CA LEU A 15 -6.63 7.64 24.97
C LEU A 15 -8.07 7.11 25.03
N PRO A 16 -9.01 7.67 24.26
CA PRO A 16 -10.37 7.14 24.22
C PRO A 16 -10.32 5.69 23.75
N ALA A 17 -10.98 4.81 24.49
CA ALA A 17 -11.15 3.43 24.11
C ALA A 17 -11.86 3.41 22.75
N LEU A 18 -11.14 2.96 21.72
CA LEU A 18 -11.80 2.49 20.51
C LEU A 18 -12.64 1.30 20.95
N ASP A 19 -13.97 1.41 20.85
CA ASP A 19 -14.88 0.27 20.98
C ASP A 19 -14.45 -0.79 19.97
N ARG A 20 -13.66 -1.75 20.46
CA ARG A 20 -13.10 -2.87 19.71
C ARG A 20 -13.81 -4.12 20.21
N GLU A 21 -15.08 -4.27 19.87
CA GLU A 21 -15.68 -5.59 19.84
C GLU A 21 -14.94 -6.40 18.76
N ARG A 22 -14.14 -7.37 19.21
CA ARG A 22 -13.32 -8.23 18.36
C ARG A 22 -14.10 -9.50 18.05
N ASP A 23 -14.93 -9.46 17.01
CA ASP A 23 -15.43 -10.68 16.37
C ASP A 23 -14.34 -11.23 15.43
N MET A 24 -13.87 -12.46 15.69
CA MET A 24 -12.74 -13.13 15.01
C MET A 24 -13.14 -13.95 13.77
N THR A 25 -14.38 -13.83 13.27
CA THR A 25 -14.88 -14.70 12.20
C THR A 25 -15.22 -14.00 10.87
N GLY A 26 -15.10 -12.66 10.80
CA GLY A 26 -15.30 -11.87 9.58
C GLY A 26 -14.06 -11.10 9.12
N PRO A 27 -14.03 -10.54 7.89
CA PRO A 27 -12.96 -9.64 7.49
C PRO A 27 -12.90 -8.47 8.48
N HIS A 28 -11.80 -8.38 9.23
CA HIS A 28 -11.51 -7.30 10.19
C HIS A 28 -11.28 -5.97 9.48
N LEU A 29 -12.34 -5.46 8.84
CA LEU A 29 -12.34 -4.26 8.07
C LEU A 29 -12.64 -3.09 9.00
N LEU A 30 -11.68 -2.19 9.15
CA LEU A 30 -11.92 -0.96 9.88
C LEU A 30 -13.02 -0.17 9.19
N ARG A 31 -13.81 0.55 9.98
CA ARG A 31 -14.85 1.45 9.48
C ARG A 31 -14.61 2.86 10.00
N PHE A 32 -14.94 3.85 9.19
CA PHE A 32 -14.95 5.25 9.56
C PHE A 32 -16.30 5.85 9.16
N LYS A 33 -17.07 6.31 10.16
CA LYS A 33 -18.44 6.79 9.96
C LYS A 33 -19.32 5.79 9.18
N GLY A 34 -19.25 4.51 9.54
CA GLY A 34 -20.01 3.44 8.88
C GLY A 34 -19.38 2.93 7.57
N HIS A 35 -18.52 3.69 6.90
CA HIS A 35 -17.90 3.28 5.65
C HIS A 35 -16.65 2.41 5.88
N PRO A 36 -16.46 1.35 5.09
CA PRO A 36 -15.26 0.52 5.16
C PRO A 36 -13.99 1.32 4.81
N VAL A 37 -12.89 1.01 5.47
CA VAL A 37 -11.57 1.59 5.25
C VAL A 37 -10.60 0.47 4.84
N PRO A 38 -10.11 0.45 3.58
CA PRO A 38 -9.17 -0.55 3.14
C PRO A 38 -7.92 -0.61 4.01
N TYR A 39 -7.42 -1.81 4.24
CA TYR A 39 -6.23 -2.08 5.04
C TYR A 39 -4.99 -1.38 4.50
N ILE A 40 -4.91 -1.02 3.22
CA ILE A 40 -3.79 -0.23 2.70
C ILE A 40 -4.04 1.29 2.71
N ALA A 41 -5.25 1.77 3.03
CA ALA A 41 -5.54 3.20 3.09
C ALA A 41 -4.87 3.83 4.32
N ALA A 42 -4.15 4.93 4.11
CA ALA A 42 -3.50 5.67 5.18
C ALA A 42 -4.53 6.35 6.08
N TRP A 43 -4.14 6.60 7.33
CA TRP A 43 -4.83 7.51 8.23
C TRP A 43 -4.04 8.80 8.34
N SER A 44 -4.72 9.93 8.48
CA SER A 44 -4.09 11.26 8.63
C SER A 44 -3.07 11.34 9.78
N SER A 45 -3.19 10.49 10.81
CA SER A 45 -2.18 10.41 11.90
C SER A 45 -0.94 9.57 11.57
N GLU A 46 -0.92 8.92 10.40
CA GLU A 46 0.19 8.11 9.88
C GLU A 46 1.03 8.87 8.85
N THR A 47 0.50 9.92 8.23
CA THR A 47 1.29 10.77 7.35
C THR A 47 2.25 11.63 8.18
N VAL A 48 3.54 11.52 7.90
CA VAL A 48 4.60 12.29 8.56
C VAL A 48 5.20 13.30 7.58
N PRO A 49 5.71 14.45 8.05
CA PRO A 49 6.49 15.35 7.21
C PRO A 49 7.65 14.60 6.57
N LEU A 50 7.86 14.79 5.26
CA LEU A 50 8.97 14.16 4.56
C LEU A 50 10.29 14.76 5.09
N PRO A 51 11.23 13.94 5.58
CA PRO A 51 12.55 14.43 5.95
C PRO A 51 13.29 15.01 4.75
N GLN A 52 14.36 15.77 5.01
CA GLN A 52 15.16 16.35 3.93
C GLN A 52 15.76 15.25 3.05
N VAL A 53 15.54 15.39 1.74
CA VAL A 53 16.22 14.60 0.71
C VAL A 53 17.53 15.27 0.33
N TYR A 54 18.55 14.48 0.02
CA TYR A 54 19.87 14.97 -0.39
C TYR A 54 20.53 14.00 -1.38
N ALA A 55 21.53 14.46 -2.12
CA ALA A 55 22.32 13.60 -2.98
C ALA A 55 23.43 12.92 -2.16
N ALA A 56 23.48 11.59 -2.19
CA ALA A 56 24.53 10.77 -1.59
C ALA A 56 25.36 10.10 -2.70
N PRO A 57 26.60 9.63 -2.41
CA PRO A 57 27.44 8.95 -3.40
C PRO A 57 26.77 7.73 -4.06
N ASP A 58 25.90 7.04 -3.33
CA ASP A 58 25.17 5.85 -3.76
C ASP A 58 23.73 6.14 -4.26
N GLY A 59 23.33 7.41 -4.39
CA GLY A 59 22.03 7.82 -4.92
C GLY A 59 21.29 8.82 -4.03
N LEU A 60 19.96 8.73 -4.00
CA LEU A 60 19.14 9.57 -3.12
C LEU A 60 19.35 9.22 -1.65
N GLY A 61 19.55 10.21 -0.80
CA GLY A 61 19.55 10.09 0.66
C GLY A 61 18.32 10.75 1.29
N LEU A 62 17.90 10.24 2.45
CA LEU A 62 16.82 10.81 3.27
C LEU A 62 17.29 10.87 4.72
N VAL A 63 17.27 12.05 5.33
CA VAL A 63 17.82 12.26 6.68
C VAL A 63 17.14 11.32 7.69
N GLY A 64 17.95 10.55 8.44
CA GLY A 64 17.46 9.61 9.46
C GLY A 64 16.92 8.29 8.92
N HIS A 65 17.07 8.01 7.63
CA HIS A 65 16.56 6.79 7.00
C HIS A 65 17.64 6.10 6.17
N ALA A 66 17.61 4.76 6.19
CA ALA A 66 18.48 3.91 5.40
C ALA A 66 17.67 3.20 4.30
N ARG A 67 18.37 2.75 3.26
CA ARG A 67 17.82 1.83 2.26
C ARG A 67 17.54 0.47 2.87
N ASP A 68 16.61 -0.28 2.27
CA ASP A 68 16.47 -1.69 2.57
C ASP A 68 17.49 -2.56 1.81
N THR A 69 17.37 -3.88 1.96
CA THR A 69 18.25 -4.86 1.31
C THR A 69 18.16 -4.85 -0.22
N ASP A 70 17.06 -4.35 -0.77
CA ASP A 70 16.84 -4.23 -2.22
C ASP A 70 17.37 -2.88 -2.75
N GLY A 71 18.06 -2.10 -1.90
CA GLY A 71 18.62 -0.79 -2.26
C GLY A 71 17.57 0.34 -2.34
N VAL A 72 16.34 0.10 -1.87
CA VAL A 72 15.23 1.04 -2.01
C VAL A 72 15.15 1.96 -0.80
N LEU A 73 15.08 3.27 -1.04
CA LEU A 73 14.81 4.26 0.00
C LEU A 73 13.31 4.52 0.09
N TRP A 74 12.70 4.20 1.24
CA TRP A 74 11.24 4.26 1.39
C TRP A 74 10.75 5.55 2.04
N LYS A 75 9.66 6.10 1.51
CA LYS A 75 8.92 7.18 2.19
C LYS A 75 8.44 6.71 3.57
N PRO A 76 8.73 7.47 4.64
CA PRO A 76 8.33 7.08 6.00
C PRO A 76 6.83 7.27 6.23
N PHE A 77 6.29 6.45 7.15
CA PHE A 77 4.93 6.53 7.67
C PHE A 77 4.95 6.27 9.17
N GLY A 78 4.05 6.92 9.91
CA GLY A 78 3.77 6.61 11.31
C GLY A 78 2.91 5.35 11.45
N LEU A 79 2.98 4.70 12.62
CA LEU A 79 2.23 3.48 12.93
C LEU A 79 1.03 3.80 13.84
N ARG A 80 0.01 4.45 13.28
CA ARG A 80 -1.18 4.94 14.00
C ARG A 80 -2.49 4.54 13.31
N LEU A 81 -2.59 3.27 12.96
CA LEU A 81 -3.77 2.69 12.30
C LEU A 81 -5.06 2.99 13.09
N GLY A 82 -6.07 3.53 12.41
CA GLY A 82 -7.35 3.86 13.03
C GLY A 82 -7.43 5.23 13.69
N MET A 83 -6.33 6.00 13.72
CA MET A 83 -6.29 7.30 14.40
C MET A 83 -6.47 8.46 13.40
N GLY A 84 -7.42 9.35 13.70
CA GLY A 84 -7.78 10.47 12.83
C GLY A 84 -8.80 10.08 11.77
N ARG A 85 -8.61 10.58 10.54
CA ARG A 85 -9.47 10.31 9.37
C ARG A 85 -8.73 9.45 8.34
N PRO A 86 -9.40 8.49 7.67
CA PRO A 86 -8.83 7.77 6.54
C PRO A 86 -8.60 8.71 5.35
N GLU A 87 -7.48 8.52 4.67
CA GLU A 87 -7.10 9.20 3.44
C GLU A 87 -7.21 8.21 2.28
N TYR A 88 -8.39 8.05 1.69
CA TYR A 88 -8.65 7.02 0.67
C TYR A 88 -7.77 7.15 -0.58
N GLY A 89 -7.29 8.36 -0.89
CA GLY A 89 -6.33 8.60 -1.99
C GLY A 89 -4.86 8.39 -1.62
N THR A 90 -4.56 8.05 -0.36
CA THR A 90 -3.20 7.85 0.14
C THR A 90 -3.00 6.38 0.52
N VAL A 91 -2.08 5.72 -0.17
CA VAL A 91 -1.64 4.37 0.18
C VAL A 91 -0.61 4.40 1.31
N HIS A 92 -0.88 3.68 2.39
CA HIS A 92 0.06 3.46 3.48
C HIS A 92 1.15 2.46 3.06
N GLY A 93 2.29 3.00 2.62
CA GLY A 93 3.40 2.23 2.03
C GLY A 93 3.76 0.95 2.78
N PRO A 94 4.05 0.97 4.10
CA PRO A 94 4.39 -0.26 4.83
C PRO A 94 3.29 -1.35 4.81
N ARG A 95 2.01 -0.96 4.78
CA ARG A 95 0.89 -1.92 4.74
C ARG A 95 0.72 -2.47 3.32
N GLN A 96 0.84 -1.63 2.30
CA GLN A 96 0.86 -2.07 0.91
C GLN A 96 2.00 -3.05 0.62
N ARG A 97 3.22 -2.74 1.08
CA ARG A 97 4.38 -3.64 0.90
C ARG A 97 4.19 -4.98 1.59
N ARG A 98 3.57 -4.97 2.78
CA ARG A 98 3.19 -6.21 3.49
C ARG A 98 2.19 -7.02 2.68
N CYS A 99 1.17 -6.39 2.09
CA CYS A 99 0.21 -7.08 1.22
C CYS A 99 0.86 -7.68 -0.02
N MET A 100 1.76 -6.94 -0.69
CA MET A 100 2.48 -7.46 -1.86
C MET A 100 3.36 -8.66 -1.51
N ARG A 101 4.25 -8.52 -0.51
CA ARG A 101 5.21 -9.56 -0.13
C ARG A 101 4.56 -10.82 0.46
N ARG A 102 3.38 -10.69 1.09
CA ARG A 102 2.69 -11.80 1.76
C ARG A 102 1.39 -12.24 1.07
N LEU A 103 1.10 -11.67 -0.10
CA LEU A 103 -0.11 -11.95 -0.88
C LEU A 103 -1.39 -11.84 -0.02
N LEU A 104 -1.52 -10.69 0.66
CA LEU A 104 -2.67 -10.38 1.51
C LEU A 104 -3.63 -9.47 0.77
N CYS A 105 -4.92 -9.64 1.04
CA CYS A 105 -5.98 -8.76 0.58
C CYS A 105 -5.69 -7.31 0.98
N GLN A 106 -5.63 -6.42 0.00
CA GLN A 106 -5.44 -4.98 0.23
C GLN A 106 -6.57 -4.31 1.04
N VAL A 107 -7.74 -4.93 1.11
CA VAL A 107 -8.92 -4.40 1.80
C VAL A 107 -8.99 -4.82 3.26
N CYS A 108 -8.86 -6.11 3.58
CA CYS A 108 -9.00 -6.59 4.96
C CYS A 108 -7.68 -7.01 5.63
N GLY A 109 -6.57 -7.07 4.87
CA GLY A 109 -5.26 -7.48 5.39
C GLY A 109 -5.11 -8.96 5.74
N GLN A 110 -6.13 -9.77 5.44
CA GLN A 110 -6.13 -11.25 5.53
C GLN A 110 -5.56 -11.87 4.24
N PRO A 111 -5.25 -13.18 4.20
CA PRO A 111 -4.81 -13.83 2.97
C PRO A 111 -5.71 -13.52 1.77
N ALA A 112 -5.10 -13.23 0.62
CA ALA A 112 -5.85 -13.11 -0.63
C ALA A 112 -6.44 -14.47 -1.03
N ASP A 113 -7.46 -14.43 -1.89
CA ASP A 113 -8.08 -15.65 -2.37
C ASP A 113 -7.13 -16.39 -3.31
N ARG A 114 -7.00 -17.70 -3.12
CA ARG A 114 -6.08 -18.55 -3.86
C ARG A 114 -6.73 -19.89 -4.15
N ASP A 115 -6.57 -20.36 -5.38
CA ASP A 115 -6.94 -21.71 -5.82
C ASP A 115 -5.82 -22.27 -6.73
N GLU A 116 -6.10 -23.38 -7.42
CA GLU A 116 -5.18 -24.02 -8.38
C GLU A 116 -4.78 -23.10 -9.55
N GLN A 117 -5.56 -22.03 -9.74
CA GLN A 117 -5.39 -21.06 -10.80
C GLN A 117 -4.41 -19.95 -10.43
N GLY A 118 -4.16 -19.77 -9.13
CA GLY A 118 -3.31 -18.74 -8.59
C GLY A 118 -4.05 -17.80 -7.64
N VAL A 119 -3.43 -16.64 -7.39
CA VAL A 119 -3.96 -15.63 -6.47
C VAL A 119 -4.91 -14.71 -7.23
N LEU A 120 -5.98 -14.23 -6.58
CA LEU A 120 -6.93 -13.28 -7.16
C LEU A 120 -6.40 -11.84 -7.14
N TRP A 121 -6.36 -11.21 -8.30
CA TRP A 121 -6.05 -9.79 -8.51
C TRP A 121 -7.20 -9.09 -9.22
N LEU A 122 -7.27 -7.77 -9.04
CA LEU A 122 -8.16 -6.90 -9.80
C LEU A 122 -7.30 -5.93 -10.60
N LEU A 123 -7.50 -5.91 -11.92
CA LEU A 123 -6.74 -5.10 -12.86
C LEU A 123 -7.67 -4.14 -13.60
N GLU A 124 -7.09 -3.09 -14.17
CA GLU A 124 -7.76 -2.26 -15.17
C GLU A 124 -8.05 -3.11 -16.42
N ASP A 125 -9.16 -2.81 -17.09
CA ASP A 125 -9.62 -3.52 -18.27
C ASP A 125 -8.88 -3.02 -19.52
N ASP A 126 -7.74 -3.65 -19.79
CA ASP A 126 -6.91 -3.42 -20.98
C ASP A 126 -6.97 -4.62 -21.93
N ARG A 127 -8.13 -5.30 -22.04
CA ARG A 127 -8.32 -6.46 -22.93
C ARG A 127 -8.13 -6.16 -24.42
N ASP A 128 -8.10 -4.89 -24.81
CA ASP A 128 -7.81 -4.45 -26.17
C ASP A 128 -6.29 -4.49 -26.48
N GLU A 129 -5.45 -4.73 -25.47
CA GLU A 129 -3.98 -4.81 -25.60
C GLU A 129 -3.49 -6.27 -25.70
N ASP A 130 -2.69 -6.59 -26.71
CA ASP A 130 -2.22 -7.96 -27.00
C ASP A 130 -1.34 -8.58 -25.89
N TRP A 131 -0.68 -7.75 -25.08
CA TRP A 131 0.21 -8.21 -24.00
C TRP A 131 -0.56 -8.54 -22.72
N TRP A 132 -1.80 -8.06 -22.56
CA TRP A 132 -2.56 -8.18 -21.32
C TRP A 132 -3.31 -9.54 -21.23
N PRO A 133 -3.48 -10.16 -20.04
CA PRO A 133 -3.06 -9.71 -18.71
C PRO A 133 -1.64 -10.18 -18.31
N GLU A 134 -0.97 -10.92 -19.19
CA GLU A 134 0.39 -11.42 -18.93
C GLU A 134 1.38 -10.25 -18.85
N ASP A 135 2.44 -10.39 -18.05
CA ASP A 135 3.47 -9.37 -17.85
C ASP A 135 2.97 -8.01 -17.31
N GLN A 136 1.68 -7.87 -16.99
CA GLN A 136 1.12 -6.65 -16.40
C GLN A 136 1.89 -6.30 -15.13
N VAL A 137 2.32 -5.05 -15.02
CA VAL A 137 2.92 -4.51 -13.80
C VAL A 137 1.88 -3.73 -13.02
N THR A 138 1.67 -4.08 -11.75
CA THR A 138 0.67 -3.41 -10.90
C THR A 138 1.20 -3.09 -9.51
N THR A 139 0.77 -1.94 -8.97
CA THR A 139 0.97 -1.57 -7.56
C THR A 139 -0.19 -2.03 -6.66
N HIS A 140 -1.31 -2.47 -7.23
CA HIS A 140 -2.48 -2.90 -6.49
C HIS A 140 -2.27 -4.30 -5.92
N PRO A 141 -2.24 -4.51 -4.59
CA PRO A 141 -2.08 -5.86 -4.05
C PRO A 141 -3.30 -6.75 -4.35
N PRO A 142 -3.17 -8.08 -4.18
CA PRO A 142 -4.26 -9.00 -4.45
C PRO A 142 -5.46 -8.79 -3.49
N VAL A 143 -6.57 -9.47 -3.76
CA VAL A 143 -7.81 -9.37 -2.98
C VAL A 143 -8.32 -10.75 -2.55
N CYS A 144 -9.12 -10.80 -1.49
CA CYS A 144 -9.94 -11.98 -1.20
C CYS A 144 -11.31 -11.82 -1.87
N ARG A 145 -11.99 -12.94 -2.17
CA ARG A 145 -13.31 -12.91 -2.84
C ARG A 145 -14.34 -12.04 -2.11
N PRO A 146 -14.51 -12.12 -0.77
CA PRO A 146 -15.47 -11.26 -0.06
C PRO A 146 -15.21 -9.76 -0.20
N CYS A 147 -13.95 -9.37 -0.46
CA CYS A 147 -13.56 -7.98 -0.60
C CYS A 147 -13.48 -7.49 -2.06
N ALA A 148 -13.61 -8.38 -3.05
CA ALA A 148 -13.38 -8.03 -4.46
C ALA A 148 -14.35 -6.96 -4.96
N GLY A 149 -15.65 -7.13 -4.73
CA GLY A 149 -16.65 -6.13 -5.10
C GLY A 149 -16.46 -4.79 -4.40
N LEU A 150 -16.00 -4.80 -3.13
CA LEU A 150 -15.68 -3.57 -2.41
C LEU A 150 -14.45 -2.87 -2.99
N ALA A 151 -13.37 -3.62 -3.24
CA ALA A 151 -12.14 -3.10 -3.83
C ALA A 151 -12.40 -2.42 -5.18
N ALA A 152 -13.20 -3.06 -6.04
CA ALA A 152 -13.62 -2.52 -7.33
C ALA A 152 -14.35 -1.17 -7.23
N ARG A 153 -15.22 -0.98 -6.24
CA ARG A 153 -15.96 0.29 -6.06
C ARG A 153 -15.11 1.39 -5.43
N MET A 154 -14.25 1.03 -4.48
CA MET A 154 -13.48 1.98 -3.69
C MET A 154 -12.23 2.50 -4.38
N CYS A 155 -11.69 1.77 -5.36
CA CYS A 155 -10.52 2.21 -6.11
C CYS A 155 -10.95 3.10 -7.28
N PRO A 156 -10.66 4.42 -7.28
CA PRO A 156 -11.05 5.31 -8.38
C PRO A 156 -10.48 4.87 -9.73
N HIS A 157 -9.30 4.26 -9.73
CA HIS A 157 -8.64 3.73 -10.94
C HIS A 157 -9.37 2.55 -11.56
N LEU A 158 -10.14 1.77 -10.78
CA LEU A 158 -10.84 0.58 -11.24
C LEU A 158 -12.33 0.82 -11.54
N GLN A 159 -12.84 2.05 -11.32
CA GLN A 159 -14.26 2.35 -11.46
C GLN A 159 -14.74 2.17 -12.91
N GLY A 160 -15.55 1.14 -13.14
CA GLY A 160 -16.17 0.86 -14.44
C GLY A 160 -15.29 0.11 -15.45
N LYS A 161 -14.06 -0.24 -15.08
CA LYS A 161 -13.08 -0.94 -15.93
C LYS A 161 -12.27 -1.96 -15.13
N VAL A 162 -12.93 -2.80 -14.35
CA VAL A 162 -12.25 -3.78 -13.48
C VAL A 162 -12.39 -5.19 -14.04
N VAL A 163 -11.28 -5.92 -14.14
CA VAL A 163 -11.27 -7.33 -14.49
C VAL A 163 -10.63 -8.15 -13.38
N ALA A 164 -11.25 -9.29 -13.05
CA ALA A 164 -10.67 -10.26 -12.15
C ALA A 164 -9.68 -11.15 -12.91
N VAL A 165 -8.49 -11.32 -12.34
CA VAL A 165 -7.43 -12.14 -12.92
C VAL A 165 -6.87 -13.10 -11.86
N ARG A 166 -6.66 -14.34 -12.24
CA ARG A 166 -5.89 -15.33 -11.48
C ARG A 166 -4.45 -15.29 -11.95
N VAL A 167 -3.52 -15.13 -11.02
CA VAL A 167 -2.09 -15.04 -11.32
C VAL A 167 -1.37 -16.19 -10.65
N GLY A 168 -0.82 -17.09 -11.44
CA GLY A 168 -0.06 -18.25 -10.94
C GLY A 168 1.24 -17.84 -10.27
N ARG A 169 1.93 -16.82 -10.81
CA ARG A 169 3.28 -16.47 -10.39
C ARG A 169 3.52 -14.95 -10.37
N PRO A 170 3.04 -14.25 -9.32
CA PRO A 170 3.33 -12.83 -9.13
C PRO A 170 4.78 -12.63 -8.67
N ILE A 171 5.54 -11.77 -9.35
CA ILE A 171 6.92 -11.42 -9.00
C ILE A 171 6.98 -9.97 -8.55
N VAL A 172 7.30 -9.75 -7.27
CA VAL A 172 7.50 -8.40 -6.71
C VAL A 172 8.92 -7.94 -7.05
N ASP A 173 9.08 -7.28 -8.19
CA ASP A 173 10.37 -6.95 -8.80
C ASP A 173 10.56 -5.45 -9.10
N ALA A 174 9.60 -4.62 -8.70
CA ALA A 174 9.60 -3.20 -9.01
C ALA A 174 9.10 -2.32 -7.87
N VAL A 175 9.42 -1.03 -7.96
CA VAL A 175 9.07 -0.01 -7.01
C VAL A 175 8.36 1.12 -7.75
N TRP A 176 7.22 1.55 -7.22
CA TRP A 176 6.59 2.79 -7.64
C TRP A 176 6.94 3.90 -6.65
N GLY A 177 7.40 5.04 -7.16
CA GLY A 177 7.86 6.13 -6.31
C GLY A 177 8.19 7.39 -7.06
N GLN A 178 8.73 8.37 -6.32
CA GLN A 178 9.20 9.64 -6.87
C GLN A 178 10.65 9.49 -7.31
N LEU A 179 10.94 9.66 -8.60
CA LEU A 179 12.32 9.75 -9.07
C LEU A 179 12.90 11.13 -8.77
N TYR A 180 14.21 11.15 -8.51
CA TYR A 180 14.99 12.36 -8.35
C TYR A 180 16.14 12.38 -9.34
N PHE A 181 16.49 13.56 -9.83
CA PHE A 181 17.69 13.74 -10.64
C PHE A 181 18.82 14.33 -9.79
N PRO A 182 20.06 13.87 -9.98
CA PRO A 182 21.22 14.48 -9.35
C PRO A 182 21.40 15.89 -9.90
N GLU A 183 21.20 16.90 -9.05
CA GLU A 183 21.64 18.27 -9.31
C GLU A 183 22.56 18.72 -8.18
N ARG A 184 23.59 19.50 -8.54
CA ARG A 184 24.88 19.69 -7.82
C ARG A 184 24.85 19.56 -6.29
N SER A 185 23.89 20.16 -5.60
CA SER A 185 23.77 20.12 -4.13
C SER A 185 22.42 19.63 -3.61
N MET A 186 21.37 19.63 -4.42
CA MET A 186 20.01 19.25 -4.01
C MET A 186 19.35 18.43 -5.13
N PRO A 187 18.94 17.18 -4.87
CA PRO A 187 18.19 16.41 -5.83
C PRO A 187 16.86 17.08 -6.17
N ILE A 188 16.55 17.19 -7.45
CA ILE A 188 15.28 17.74 -7.91
C ILE A 188 14.26 16.61 -8.15
N PRO A 189 13.00 16.76 -7.71
CA PRO A 189 11.97 15.76 -7.97
C PRO A 189 11.62 15.73 -9.46
N GLY A 190 11.70 14.55 -10.06
CA GLY A 190 11.24 14.27 -11.42
C GLY A 190 9.78 13.83 -11.49
N LYS A 191 9.48 12.90 -12.41
CA LYS A 191 8.17 12.22 -12.44
C LYS A 191 8.10 11.08 -11.41
N ARG A 192 6.87 10.69 -11.06
CA ARG A 192 6.66 9.37 -10.45
C ARG A 192 6.67 8.31 -11.53
N ASP A 193 7.26 7.18 -11.23
CA ASP A 193 7.38 6.08 -12.18
C ASP A 193 7.49 4.73 -11.45
N VAL A 194 7.36 3.66 -12.22
CA VAL A 194 7.70 2.30 -11.80
C VAL A 194 9.10 1.97 -12.30
N VAL A 195 9.98 1.55 -11.39
CA VAL A 195 11.36 1.16 -11.72
C VAL A 195 11.63 -0.23 -11.18
N ARG A 196 12.23 -1.09 -12.01
CA ARG A 196 12.66 -2.44 -11.59
C ARG A 196 13.71 -2.31 -10.49
N MET A 197 13.67 -3.18 -9.48
CA MET A 197 14.67 -3.18 -8.41
C MET A 197 16.08 -3.48 -8.91
N SER A 198 16.20 -4.21 -10.03
CA SER A 198 17.46 -4.46 -10.71
C SER A 198 17.98 -3.26 -11.52
N ASP A 199 17.14 -2.27 -11.80
CA ASP A 199 17.55 -1.08 -12.53
C ASP A 199 18.33 -0.15 -11.60
N PRO A 200 19.57 0.25 -11.95
CA PRO A 200 20.36 1.18 -11.15
C PRO A 200 19.65 2.51 -10.85
N ALA A 201 18.64 2.92 -11.63
CA ALA A 201 17.82 4.10 -11.38
C ALA A 201 17.02 4.04 -10.07
N VAL A 202 16.75 2.83 -9.53
CA VAL A 202 16.04 2.67 -8.25
C VAL A 202 16.77 3.37 -7.10
N ARG A 203 18.10 3.53 -7.20
CA ARG A 203 18.90 4.27 -6.22
C ARG A 203 18.52 5.75 -6.13
N TRP A 204 17.92 6.30 -7.17
CA TRP A 204 17.45 7.68 -7.23
C TRP A 204 15.94 7.82 -6.93
N MET A 205 15.29 6.74 -6.50
CA MET A 205 13.86 6.73 -6.20
C MET A 205 13.61 6.87 -4.69
N LEU A 206 12.66 7.73 -4.33
CA LEU A 206 11.94 7.65 -3.07
C LEU A 206 10.72 6.75 -3.26
N GLY A 207 10.85 5.49 -2.83
CA GLY A 207 9.83 4.46 -2.99
C GLY A 207 8.58 4.74 -2.15
N GLY A 208 7.42 4.58 -2.76
CA GLY A 208 6.12 4.66 -2.08
C GLY A 208 5.46 3.29 -1.93
N GLN A 209 5.48 2.49 -3.00
CA GLN A 209 4.79 1.21 -3.11
C GLN A 209 5.68 0.17 -3.81
N LEU A 210 5.43 -1.10 -3.54
CA LEU A 210 5.95 -2.18 -4.37
C LEU A 210 5.04 -2.37 -5.60
N ALA A 211 5.64 -2.81 -6.71
CA ALA A 211 4.93 -3.25 -7.90
C ALA A 211 5.34 -4.69 -8.22
N ALA A 212 4.42 -5.45 -8.84
CA ALA A 212 4.66 -6.82 -9.26
C ALA A 212 4.37 -7.00 -10.74
N SER A 213 5.24 -7.75 -11.42
CA SER A 213 4.93 -8.38 -12.71
C SER A 213 4.04 -9.59 -12.47
N LEU A 214 2.95 -9.69 -13.21
CA LEU A 214 1.99 -10.79 -13.10
C LEU A 214 2.24 -11.81 -14.20
N LEU A 215 2.66 -13.01 -13.82
CA LEU A 215 2.92 -14.10 -14.76
C LEU A 215 1.97 -15.27 -14.53
N ASP A 216 1.76 -16.05 -15.59
CA ASP A 216 0.75 -17.11 -15.63
C ASP A 216 -0.64 -16.54 -15.30
N ALA A 217 -0.96 -15.40 -15.91
CA ALA A 217 -2.14 -14.59 -15.66
C ALA A 217 -3.30 -14.99 -16.56
N ARG A 218 -4.49 -15.15 -15.96
CA ARG A 218 -5.72 -15.46 -16.72
C ARG A 218 -6.93 -14.71 -16.21
N VAL A 219 -7.72 -14.20 -17.15
CA VAL A 219 -9.02 -13.60 -16.86
C VAL A 219 -9.95 -14.66 -16.28
N VAL A 220 -10.66 -14.29 -15.23
CA VAL A 220 -11.72 -15.11 -14.66
C VAL A 220 -13.00 -14.30 -14.50
N ASP A 221 -14.13 -14.98 -14.63
CA ASP A 221 -15.40 -14.40 -14.24
C ASP A 221 -15.54 -14.44 -12.72
N LEU A 222 -15.83 -13.29 -12.11
CA LEU A 222 -16.00 -13.16 -10.67
C LEU A 222 -17.39 -12.58 -10.38
N PRO A 223 -18.36 -13.41 -9.93
CA PRO A 223 -19.73 -12.96 -9.63
C PRO A 223 -19.80 -11.76 -8.69
N GLU A 224 -18.85 -11.65 -7.75
CA GLU A 224 -18.72 -10.57 -6.77
C GLU A 224 -18.45 -9.19 -7.41
N LEU A 225 -18.01 -9.15 -8.68
CA LEU A 225 -17.88 -7.91 -9.47
C LEU A 225 -19.18 -7.51 -10.18
N ARG A 226 -20.08 -8.48 -10.43
CA ARG A 226 -21.41 -8.24 -11.02
C ARG A 226 -22.47 -7.91 -9.98
N ALA A 227 -22.34 -8.54 -8.81
CA ALA A 227 -23.20 -8.27 -7.68
C ALA A 227 -22.87 -6.88 -7.11
N GLY A 228 -23.72 -5.91 -7.41
CA GLY A 228 -23.81 -4.70 -6.59
C GLY A 228 -24.11 -5.13 -5.15
N VAL A 229 -23.09 -5.21 -4.30
CA VAL A 229 -23.31 -5.47 -2.87
C VAL A 229 -24.12 -4.29 -2.33
N PRO A 230 -25.26 -4.52 -1.66
CA PRO A 230 -26.06 -3.43 -1.11
C PRO A 230 -25.21 -2.58 -0.16
N ALA A 231 -25.48 -1.28 -0.21
CA ALA A 231 -24.76 -0.23 0.51
C ALA A 231 -24.66 -0.47 2.02
#